data_AF-A0AA88W3Z5-F1
#
_entry.id   AF-A0AA88W3Z5-F1
#
_cell.length_a   1.000
_cell.length_b   1.000
_cell.length_c   1.000
_cell.angle_alpha   90.00
_cell.angle_beta   90.00
_cell.angle_gamma   90.00
#
_symmetry.space_group_name_H-M   'P 1'
#
loop_
_entity.id
_entity.type
_entity.pdbx_description
1 polymer ?
#
loop_
_entity_poly.entity_id
_entity_poly.type
_entity_poly.pdbx_seq_one_letter_code
_entity_poly.pdbx_strand_id
1 'polypeptide(L)'
;MEAFYLLCSIITTSLTSLTLSLLLLLRRLFPSTAAPHHPADPSVSLYQGTVWHERRRPVHHSFKYSVRYALVDLDHSSHAPHDHLSANDARLRARTSGPVFLLTIPPSVGYEQNPLSLYYCYDLEGSTHSLKRCIAEVTNTPWGERVLFSFDPNSDLVAKPLHVSPFMDMLGNWSIRTNAPGDNLFVAISVQHPKLGDYFTASLTARRVSSLGNDHALYFWLMPHKVAVWIYWHALKLWWKNVAFIQHPRYHSAAYKEEAVVRDRGLRCCQALAGDAQNCLQVEGSGSDVGSTKSGRDRAFTWRDAKWPWN
;
A
#
# COMPACT_ATOMS: atom_id res chain seq x y z
N MET A 1 -16.50 27.33 -2.50
CA MET A 1 -16.90 26.20 -3.36
C MET A 1 -16.34 24.88 -2.85
N GLU A 2 -15.01 24.74 -2.68
CA GLU A 2 -14.38 23.48 -2.25
C GLU A 2 -14.78 22.97 -0.86
N ALA A 3 -14.82 23.85 0.16
CA ALA A 3 -15.21 23.45 1.53
C ALA A 3 -16.67 22.97 1.63
N PHE A 4 -17.57 23.60 0.86
CA PHE A 4 -18.97 23.20 0.79
C PHE A 4 -19.12 21.85 0.09
N TYR A 5 -18.43 21.64 -1.04
CA TYR A 5 -18.41 20.35 -1.73
C TYR A 5 -17.90 19.24 -0.82
N LEU A 6 -16.79 19.47 -0.12
CA LEU A 6 -16.23 18.53 0.86
C LEU A 6 -17.24 18.20 1.97
N LEU A 7 -17.92 19.21 2.53
CA LEU A 7 -18.93 18.99 3.57
C LEU A 7 -20.11 18.15 3.06
N CYS A 8 -20.67 18.51 1.89
CA CYS A 8 -21.76 17.76 1.27
C CYS A 8 -21.37 16.31 0.97
N SER A 9 -20.15 16.12 0.48
CA SER A 9 -19.59 14.82 0.18
C SER A 9 -19.43 13.97 1.45
N ILE A 10 -18.85 14.51 2.54
CA ILE A 10 -18.78 13.83 3.85
C ILE A 10 -20.17 13.46 4.38
N ILE A 11 -21.14 14.37 4.30
CA ILE A 11 -22.52 14.12 4.74
C ILE A 11 -23.14 12.99 3.93
N THR A 12 -23.00 13.04 2.60
CA THR A 12 -23.56 12.04 1.69
C THR A 12 -22.96 10.66 1.94
N THR A 13 -21.63 10.58 2.02
CA THR A 13 -20.92 9.33 2.36
C THR A 13 -21.34 8.79 3.73
N SER A 14 -21.53 9.66 4.72
CA SER A 14 -21.98 9.26 6.06
C SER A 14 -23.40 8.70 6.05
N LEU A 15 -24.32 9.33 5.31
CA LEU A 15 -25.69 8.86 5.13
C LEU A 15 -25.72 7.52 4.38
N THR A 16 -24.99 7.40 3.28
CA THR A 16 -24.84 6.15 2.52
C THR A 16 -24.26 5.03 3.38
N SER A 17 -23.24 5.34 4.19
CA SER A 17 -22.64 4.38 5.11
C SER A 17 -23.62 3.93 6.18
N LEU A 18 -24.41 4.86 6.74
CA LEU A 18 -25.43 4.54 7.72
C LEU A 18 -26.52 3.65 7.13
N THR A 19 -27.05 3.98 5.95
CA THR A 19 -28.11 3.20 5.30
C THR A 19 -27.62 1.80 4.91
N LEU A 20 -26.46 1.67 4.28
CA LEU A 20 -25.89 0.37 3.91
C LEU A 20 -25.52 -0.47 5.14
N SER A 21 -25.05 0.17 6.22
CA SER A 21 -24.80 -0.50 7.50
C SER A 21 -26.08 -1.05 8.12
N LEU A 22 -27.17 -0.28 8.13
CA LEU A 22 -28.48 -0.72 8.58
C LEU A 22 -29.00 -1.89 7.73
N LEU A 23 -28.88 -1.82 6.40
CA LEU A 23 -29.27 -2.89 5.49
C LEU A 23 -28.47 -4.18 5.74
N LEU A 24 -27.16 -4.06 5.99
CA LEU A 24 -26.30 -5.20 6.30
C LEU A 24 -26.71 -5.87 7.62
N LEU A 25 -27.07 -5.09 8.64
CA LEU A 25 -27.59 -5.61 9.90
C LEU A 25 -28.98 -6.27 9.72
N LEU A 26 -29.87 -5.66 8.93
CA LEU A 26 -31.19 -6.22 8.61
C LEU A 26 -31.08 -7.56 7.88
N ARG A 27 -30.13 -7.72 6.95
CA ARG A 27 -29.83 -9.00 6.28
C ARG A 27 -29.50 -10.12 7.27
N ARG A 28 -28.87 -9.78 8.40
CA ARG A 28 -28.56 -10.75 9.45
C ARG A 28 -29.80 -11.18 10.25
N LEU A 29 -30.76 -10.28 10.41
CA LEU A 29 -32.01 -10.53 11.15
C LEU A 29 -33.04 -11.30 10.31
N PHE A 30 -33.01 -11.11 8.99
CA PHE A 30 -33.86 -11.82 8.03
C PHE A 30 -32.99 -12.61 7.05
N PRO A 31 -32.36 -13.73 7.48
CA PRO A 31 -31.61 -14.57 6.57
C PRO A 31 -32.57 -15.08 5.49
N SER A 32 -32.40 -14.59 4.25
CA SER A 32 -33.18 -15.08 3.12
C SER A 32 -32.96 -16.58 2.98
N THR A 33 -34.04 -17.34 3.00
CA THR A 33 -34.06 -18.79 2.67
C THR A 33 -33.66 -19.08 1.22
N ALA A 34 -33.42 -18.04 0.39
CA ALA A 34 -33.23 -18.16 -1.05
C ALA A 34 -31.83 -17.77 -1.58
N ALA A 35 -30.87 -17.42 -0.73
CA ALA A 35 -29.49 -17.22 -1.20
C ALA A 35 -28.70 -18.52 -1.00
N PRO A 36 -28.22 -19.19 -2.06
CA PRO A 36 -27.31 -20.31 -1.87
C PRO A 36 -26.14 -19.82 -1.02
N HIS A 37 -25.74 -20.60 -0.02
CA HIS A 37 -24.44 -20.47 0.61
C HIS A 37 -23.40 -20.57 -0.51
N HIS A 38 -22.98 -19.43 -1.07
CA HIS A 38 -21.81 -19.43 -1.92
C HIS A 38 -20.67 -19.91 -1.01
N PRO A 39 -20.03 -21.05 -1.32
CA PRO A 39 -18.82 -21.43 -0.61
C PRO A 39 -17.87 -20.24 -0.67
N ALA A 40 -17.14 -19.99 0.43
CA ALA A 40 -16.15 -18.93 0.49
C ALA A 40 -15.30 -18.97 -0.79
N ASP A 41 -15.21 -17.86 -1.50
CA ASP A 41 -14.45 -17.78 -2.75
C ASP A 41 -13.01 -18.26 -2.45
N PRO A 42 -12.57 -19.41 -2.99
CA PRO A 42 -11.28 -20.00 -2.63
C PRO A 42 -10.11 -19.10 -3.06
N SER A 43 -10.37 -18.11 -3.94
CA SER A 43 -9.40 -17.11 -4.35
C SER A 43 -9.14 -16.03 -3.28
N VAL A 44 -9.91 -15.97 -2.20
CA VAL A 44 -9.77 -14.95 -1.15
C VAL A 44 -9.39 -15.55 0.19
N SER A 45 -8.24 -15.12 0.71
CA SER A 45 -7.81 -15.41 2.08
C SER A 45 -7.94 -14.17 2.97
N LEU A 46 -8.50 -14.34 4.17
CA LEU A 46 -8.70 -13.24 5.11
C LEU A 46 -7.53 -13.16 6.09
N TYR A 47 -7.08 -11.94 6.38
CA TYR A 47 -6.06 -11.66 7.37
C TYR A 47 -6.60 -10.69 8.43
N GLN A 48 -6.24 -10.94 9.69
CA GLN A 48 -6.48 -10.01 10.80
C GLN A 48 -5.15 -9.69 11.46
N GLY A 49 -4.91 -8.41 11.72
CA GLY A 49 -3.62 -7.95 12.20
C GLY A 49 -3.66 -6.60 12.90
N THR A 50 -2.46 -6.07 13.10
CA THR A 50 -2.23 -4.76 13.71
C THR A 50 -1.30 -3.97 12.82
N VAL A 51 -1.64 -2.71 12.57
CA VAL A 51 -0.71 -1.71 12.06
C VAL A 51 -0.14 -0.96 13.25
N TRP A 52 1.18 -0.81 13.28
CA TRP A 52 1.91 0.00 14.24
C TRP A 52 2.64 1.11 13.50
N HIS A 53 2.60 2.32 14.07
CA HIS A 53 3.35 3.47 13.60
C HIS A 53 4.19 4.02 14.75
N GLU A 54 5.41 4.43 14.42
CA GLU A 54 6.31 5.11 15.32
C GLU A 54 6.97 6.26 14.58
N ARG A 55 6.80 7.46 15.12
CA ARG A 55 7.60 8.62 14.80
C ARG A 55 8.53 8.90 15.98
N ARG A 56 9.82 8.96 15.70
CA ARG A 56 10.88 9.22 16.69
C ARG A 56 11.24 10.69 16.80
N ARG A 57 11.17 11.45 15.69
CA ARG A 57 11.57 12.87 15.62
C ARG A 57 10.64 13.73 14.75
N PRO A 58 10.62 15.06 14.94
CA PRO A 58 11.22 15.80 16.05
C PRO A 58 10.47 15.60 17.37
N VAL A 59 9.18 15.23 17.31
CA VAL A 59 8.35 14.87 18.47
C VAL A 59 8.00 13.40 18.41
N HIS A 60 8.25 12.69 19.50
CA HIS A 60 7.91 11.27 19.61
C HIS A 60 6.39 11.06 19.63
N HIS A 61 5.92 10.15 18.79
CA HIS A 61 4.53 9.74 18.72
C HIS A 61 4.41 8.33 18.14
N SER A 62 3.76 7.42 18.87
CA SER A 62 3.55 6.05 18.43
C SER A 62 2.13 5.61 18.74
N PHE A 63 1.59 4.75 17.88
CA PHE A 63 0.25 4.18 18.02
C PHE A 63 0.11 2.88 17.24
N LYS A 64 -0.89 2.08 17.62
CA LYS A 64 -1.24 0.85 16.93
C LYS A 64 -2.75 0.70 16.83
N TYR A 65 -3.23 0.09 15.76
CA TYR A 65 -4.66 -0.17 15.56
C TYR A 65 -4.86 -1.49 14.80
N SER A 66 -5.97 -2.17 15.10
CA SER A 66 -6.32 -3.42 14.44
C SER A 66 -6.81 -3.18 13.03
N VAL A 67 -6.42 -4.07 12.12
CA VAL A 67 -6.81 -4.04 10.71
C VAL A 67 -7.21 -5.42 10.21
N ARG A 68 -8.00 -5.43 9.14
CA ARG A 68 -8.35 -6.62 8.39
C ARG A 68 -8.02 -6.39 6.93
N TYR A 69 -7.41 -7.38 6.31
CA TYR A 69 -7.03 -7.36 4.91
C TYR A 69 -7.60 -8.59 4.19
N ALA A 70 -7.91 -8.42 2.92
CA ALA A 70 -8.15 -9.52 2.00
C ALA A 70 -6.88 -9.75 1.18
N LEU A 71 -6.45 -11.00 1.05
CA LEU A 71 -5.48 -11.44 0.07
C LEU A 71 -6.26 -12.13 -1.06
N VAL A 72 -6.33 -11.47 -2.21
CA VAL A 72 -7.08 -11.90 -3.38
C VAL A 72 -6.11 -12.48 -4.40
N ASP A 73 -6.32 -13.72 -4.81
CA ASP A 73 -5.68 -14.32 -5.98
C ASP A 73 -6.29 -13.69 -7.24
N LEU A 74 -5.52 -12.82 -7.91
CA LEU A 74 -6.01 -12.06 -9.05
C LEU A 74 -6.19 -12.92 -10.31
N ASP A 75 -5.63 -14.13 -10.35
CA ASP A 75 -5.73 -15.03 -11.50
C ASP A 75 -7.00 -15.89 -11.46
N HIS A 76 -7.48 -16.20 -10.25
CA HIS A 76 -8.63 -17.09 -10.07
C HIS A 76 -9.87 -16.37 -9.53
N SER A 77 -9.74 -15.14 -9.03
CA SER A 77 -10.86 -14.36 -8.51
C SER A 77 -11.79 -13.91 -9.64
N SER A 78 -13.05 -14.33 -9.56
CA SER A 78 -14.12 -13.86 -10.46
C SER A 78 -14.52 -12.40 -10.19
N HIS A 79 -14.17 -11.88 -9.01
CA HIS A 79 -14.52 -10.53 -8.55
C HIS A 79 -13.26 -9.72 -8.18
N ALA A 80 -12.31 -9.66 -9.11
CA ALA A 80 -11.12 -8.84 -8.94
C ALA A 80 -11.51 -7.36 -8.69
N PRO A 81 -10.92 -6.68 -7.69
CA PRO A 81 -11.23 -5.28 -7.41
C PRO A 81 -10.97 -4.35 -8.62
N HIS A 82 -12.00 -3.60 -9.06
CA HIS A 82 -11.96 -2.83 -10.31
C HIS A 82 -11.00 -1.62 -10.31
N ASP A 83 -10.61 -1.08 -9.16
CA ASP A 83 -9.72 0.10 -9.07
C ASP A 83 -8.23 -0.28 -8.85
N HIS A 84 -7.92 -1.57 -8.94
CA HIS A 84 -6.59 -2.13 -8.78
C HIS A 84 -6.01 -2.66 -10.11
N LEU A 85 -4.72 -2.99 -10.15
CA LEU A 85 -4.09 -3.62 -11.32
C LEU A 85 -4.68 -5.00 -11.57
N SER A 86 -4.81 -5.37 -12.84
CA SER A 86 -5.05 -6.77 -13.22
C SER A 86 -3.81 -7.63 -12.94
N ALA A 87 -3.99 -8.96 -12.88
CA ALA A 87 -2.85 -9.89 -12.75
C ALA A 87 -1.83 -9.70 -13.87
N ASN A 88 -2.28 -9.48 -15.11
CA ASN A 88 -1.42 -9.28 -16.28
C ASN A 88 -0.64 -7.96 -16.20
N ASP A 89 -1.27 -6.87 -15.79
CA ASP A 89 -0.58 -5.57 -15.61
C ASP A 89 0.47 -5.65 -14.49
N ALA A 90 0.14 -6.34 -13.40
CA ALA A 90 1.06 -6.56 -12.30
C ALA A 90 2.26 -7.41 -12.75
N ARG A 91 2.06 -8.51 -13.49
CA ARG A 91 3.13 -9.33 -14.08
C ARG A 91 4.04 -8.53 -15.01
N LEU A 92 3.45 -7.79 -15.96
CA LEU A 92 4.19 -7.00 -16.93
C LEU A 92 5.12 -6.00 -16.21
N ARG A 93 4.60 -5.37 -15.16
CA ARG A 93 5.33 -4.37 -14.39
C ARG A 93 6.36 -4.95 -13.44
N ALA A 94 6.06 -6.08 -12.81
CA ALA A 94 6.99 -6.79 -11.95
C ALA A 94 8.05 -7.56 -12.76
N ARG A 95 7.79 -7.76 -14.07
CA ARG A 95 8.54 -8.63 -14.98
C ARG A 95 8.59 -10.06 -14.45
N THR A 96 7.42 -10.59 -14.12
CA THR A 96 7.26 -11.94 -13.55
C THR A 96 6.29 -12.79 -14.35
N SER A 97 6.36 -14.12 -14.21
CA SER A 97 5.58 -15.07 -15.00
C SER A 97 4.50 -15.85 -14.24
N GLY A 98 4.54 -15.85 -12.90
CA GLY A 98 3.68 -16.66 -12.04
C GLY A 98 2.45 -15.95 -11.48
N PRO A 99 1.81 -16.54 -10.47
CA PRO A 99 0.58 -16.00 -9.87
C PRO A 99 0.78 -14.62 -9.25
N VAL A 100 -0.30 -13.85 -9.20
CA VAL A 100 -0.33 -12.53 -8.55
C VAL A 100 -1.39 -12.49 -7.46
N PHE A 101 -0.96 -12.12 -6.25
CA PHE A 101 -1.87 -11.93 -5.13
C PHE A 101 -1.93 -10.47 -4.70
N LEU A 102 -3.13 -9.93 -4.49
CA LEU A 102 -3.38 -8.58 -4.01
C LEU A 102 -3.78 -8.60 -2.53
N LEU A 103 -2.96 -7.98 -1.68
CA LEU A 103 -3.33 -7.66 -0.30
C LEU A 103 -3.92 -6.24 -0.26
N THR A 104 -5.19 -6.13 0.11
CA THR A 104 -5.94 -4.86 0.11
C THR A 104 -6.99 -4.81 1.23
N ILE A 105 -7.45 -3.61 1.58
CA ILE A 105 -8.65 -3.42 2.41
C ILE A 105 -9.83 -3.16 1.47
N PRO A 106 -10.79 -4.10 1.35
CA PRO A 106 -11.96 -3.90 0.50
C PRO A 106 -12.82 -2.71 0.96
N PRO A 107 -13.53 -2.03 0.05
CA PRO A 107 -14.57 -1.07 0.41
C PRO A 107 -15.62 -1.71 1.32
N SER A 108 -16.21 -0.91 2.21
CA SER A 108 -17.27 -1.36 3.11
C SER A 108 -18.33 -0.28 3.27
N VAL A 109 -19.61 -0.69 3.19
CA VAL A 109 -20.79 0.18 3.37
C VAL A 109 -20.65 1.52 2.64
N GLY A 110 -20.26 1.49 1.37
CA GLY A 110 -20.19 2.69 0.53
C GLY A 110 -19.03 3.65 0.84
N TYR A 111 -17.99 3.18 1.53
CA TYR A 111 -16.79 3.96 1.80
C TYR A 111 -15.52 3.15 1.50
N GLU A 112 -14.52 3.84 0.97
CA GLU A 112 -13.21 3.29 0.67
C GLU A 112 -12.11 4.14 1.33
N GLN A 113 -11.24 3.49 2.09
CA GLN A 113 -10.05 4.07 2.67
C GLN A 113 -9.03 2.96 2.84
N ASN A 114 -8.06 2.93 1.94
CA ASN A 114 -7.01 1.94 1.90
C ASN A 114 -5.66 2.62 1.58
N PRO A 115 -4.86 2.95 2.61
CA PRO A 115 -3.59 3.67 2.42
C PRO A 115 -2.52 2.86 1.68
N LEU A 116 -2.57 1.52 1.74
CA LEU A 116 -1.55 0.64 1.17
C LEU A 116 -2.16 -0.68 0.69
N SER A 117 -1.98 -0.95 -0.60
CA SER A 117 -2.14 -2.27 -1.21
C SER A 117 -0.79 -2.84 -1.62
N LEU A 118 -0.65 -4.16 -1.54
CA LEU A 118 0.55 -4.88 -1.97
C LEU A 118 0.20 -5.96 -2.98
N TYR A 119 0.89 -5.98 -4.10
CA TYR A 119 0.85 -7.07 -5.07
C TYR A 119 2.08 -7.96 -4.86
N TYR A 120 1.85 -9.25 -4.64
CA TYR A 120 2.88 -10.27 -4.53
C TYR A 120 2.99 -10.97 -5.88
N CYS A 121 4.08 -10.73 -6.59
CA CYS A 121 4.30 -11.22 -7.94
C CYS A 121 5.33 -12.35 -7.92
N TYR A 122 4.88 -13.55 -8.26
CA TYR A 122 5.69 -14.76 -8.27
C TYR A 122 6.25 -15.05 -9.66
N ASP A 123 7.37 -15.76 -9.72
CA ASP A 123 7.86 -16.41 -10.93
C ASP A 123 7.53 -17.90 -10.91
N LEU A 124 7.32 -18.46 -12.11
CA LEU A 124 7.24 -19.90 -12.32
C LEU A 124 8.64 -20.45 -12.61
N GLU A 125 9.16 -21.26 -11.70
CA GLU A 125 10.36 -22.06 -11.91
C GLU A 125 9.97 -23.54 -11.84
N GLY A 126 9.68 -24.14 -12.99
CA GLY A 126 9.13 -25.49 -13.09
C GLY A 126 7.75 -25.60 -12.42
N SER A 127 7.63 -26.47 -11.42
CA SER A 127 6.41 -26.63 -10.60
C SER A 127 6.41 -25.81 -9.32
N THR A 128 7.42 -24.97 -9.10
CA THR A 128 7.56 -24.16 -7.88
C THR A 128 7.33 -22.68 -8.18
N HIS A 129 6.71 -21.97 -7.25
CA HIS A 129 6.50 -20.53 -7.33
C HIS A 129 7.40 -19.84 -6.31
N SER A 130 8.21 -18.89 -6.75
CA SER A 130 9.07 -18.09 -5.87
C SER A 130 8.64 -16.63 -5.89
N LEU A 131 8.54 -15.99 -4.72
CA LEU A 131 8.17 -14.58 -4.66
C LEU A 131 9.35 -13.75 -5.17
N LYS A 132 9.22 -13.20 -6.38
CA LYS A 132 10.32 -12.47 -7.03
C LYS A 132 10.28 -10.98 -6.77
N ARG A 133 9.07 -10.41 -6.78
CA ARG A 133 8.88 -8.96 -6.71
C ARG A 133 7.56 -8.62 -6.04
N CYS A 134 7.53 -7.45 -5.41
CA CYS A 134 6.29 -6.87 -4.93
C CYS A 134 6.03 -5.53 -5.60
N ILE A 135 4.78 -5.12 -5.65
CA ILE A 135 4.38 -3.77 -6.04
C ILE A 135 3.62 -3.16 -4.86
N ALA A 136 4.05 -1.98 -4.41
CA ALA A 136 3.30 -1.20 -3.45
C ALA A 136 2.47 -0.17 -4.19
N GLU A 137 1.18 -0.09 -3.84
CA GLU A 137 0.26 0.93 -4.28
C GLU A 137 -0.18 1.73 -3.06
N VAL A 138 0.25 2.99 -3.02
CA VAL A 138 0.03 3.89 -1.89
C VAL A 138 -0.98 4.95 -2.30
N THR A 139 -2.10 5.02 -1.59
CA THR A 139 -3.12 6.03 -1.79
C THR A 139 -2.94 7.16 -0.78
N ASN A 140 -2.76 8.37 -1.29
CA ASN A 140 -2.53 9.58 -0.51
C ASN A 140 -3.87 10.27 -0.21
N THR A 141 -4.38 10.00 0.99
CA THR A 141 -5.59 10.64 1.51
C THR A 141 -5.20 11.87 2.36
N PRO A 142 -5.81 13.06 2.17
CA PRO A 142 -6.98 13.34 1.34
C PRO A 142 -6.69 13.82 -0.10
N TRP A 143 -5.44 13.91 -0.55
CA TRP A 143 -5.13 14.61 -1.80
C TRP A 143 -5.54 13.90 -3.09
N GLY A 144 -5.99 12.65 -3.01
CA GLY A 144 -6.52 11.91 -4.16
C GLY A 144 -5.44 11.46 -5.13
N GLU A 145 -4.22 11.25 -4.64
CA GLU A 145 -3.10 10.78 -5.45
C GLU A 145 -2.83 9.32 -5.12
N ARG A 146 -2.41 8.55 -6.12
CA ARG A 146 -1.96 7.18 -5.93
C ARG A 146 -0.62 7.00 -6.60
N VAL A 147 0.32 6.38 -5.91
CA VAL A 147 1.62 6.02 -6.48
C VAL A 147 1.82 4.53 -6.37
N LEU A 148 2.24 3.94 -7.46
CA LEU A 148 2.61 2.55 -7.52
C LEU A 148 4.10 2.42 -7.77
N PHE A 149 4.79 1.51 -7.11
CA PHE A 149 6.21 1.21 -7.34
C PHE A 149 6.55 -0.24 -7.03
N SER A 150 7.43 -0.82 -7.84
CA SER A 150 7.92 -2.18 -7.66
C SER A 150 9.13 -2.19 -6.71
N PHE A 151 9.22 -3.19 -5.84
CA PHE A 151 10.30 -3.32 -4.87
C PHE A 151 10.70 -4.79 -4.65
N ASP A 152 11.94 -5.02 -4.21
CA ASP A 152 12.40 -6.33 -3.72
C ASP A 152 11.81 -6.65 -2.32
N PRO A 153 11.14 -7.79 -2.13
CA PRO A 153 10.49 -8.11 -0.85
C PRO A 153 11.45 -8.21 0.33
N ASN A 154 12.71 -8.59 0.12
CA ASN A 154 13.66 -8.81 1.23
C ASN A 154 14.20 -7.50 1.78
N SER A 155 14.49 -6.55 0.89
CA SER A 155 14.87 -5.19 1.24
C SER A 155 15.01 -4.36 -0.03
N ASP A 156 14.27 -3.27 -0.12
CA ASP A 156 14.50 -2.27 -1.16
C ASP A 156 14.49 -0.86 -0.58
N LEU A 157 15.20 0.04 -1.26
CA LEU A 157 15.25 1.46 -0.93
C LEU A 157 14.69 2.26 -2.10
N VAL A 158 13.59 2.96 -1.87
CA VAL A 158 12.86 3.75 -2.87
C VAL A 158 12.80 5.20 -2.40
N ALA A 159 12.99 6.18 -3.28
CA ALA A 159 12.84 7.57 -2.86
C ALA A 159 11.38 7.83 -2.47
N LYS A 160 11.13 8.54 -1.35
CA LYS A 160 9.76 8.82 -0.87
C LYS A 160 9.00 9.64 -1.93
N PRO A 161 8.00 9.04 -2.62
CA PRO A 161 7.39 9.68 -3.78
C PRO A 161 6.21 10.57 -3.40
N LEU A 162 5.69 10.46 -2.17
CA LEU A 162 4.41 11.04 -1.75
C LEU A 162 4.53 11.85 -0.46
N HIS A 163 3.75 12.93 -0.38
CA HIS A 163 3.52 13.68 0.85
C HIS A 163 2.41 13.02 1.68
N VAL A 164 2.70 11.83 2.22
CA VAL A 164 1.74 10.93 2.89
C VAL A 164 1.18 11.44 4.23
N SER A 165 1.69 12.56 4.75
CA SER A 165 1.23 13.15 6.00
C SER A 165 1.55 14.64 6.01
N PRO A 166 0.63 15.52 6.48
CA PRO A 166 0.92 16.93 6.69
C PRO A 166 2.03 17.21 7.71
N PHE A 167 2.53 16.18 8.40
CA PHE A 167 3.56 16.30 9.42
C PHE A 167 4.89 15.66 8.99
N MET A 168 5.03 15.31 7.71
CA MET A 168 6.20 14.67 7.12
C MET A 168 6.45 15.23 5.72
N ASP A 169 7.60 15.89 5.51
CA ASP A 169 8.01 16.36 4.17
C ASP A 169 8.18 15.20 3.18
N MET A 170 8.39 15.52 1.90
CA MET A 170 8.64 14.51 0.88
C MET A 170 10.09 14.00 0.86
N LEU A 171 10.96 14.45 1.75
CA LEU A 171 12.38 14.09 1.72
C LEU A 171 12.60 12.70 2.34
N GLY A 172 13.74 12.13 1.96
CA GLY A 172 14.18 10.82 2.43
C GLY A 172 13.73 9.66 1.55
N ASN A 173 14.10 8.48 2.03
CA ASN A 173 13.93 7.23 1.32
C ASN A 173 13.10 6.27 2.16
N TRP A 174 12.26 5.48 1.51
CA TRP A 174 11.54 4.36 2.08
C TRP A 174 12.36 3.09 1.97
N SER A 175 12.67 2.49 3.11
CA SER A 175 13.09 1.09 3.14
C SER A 175 11.85 0.23 3.37
N ILE A 176 11.51 -0.62 2.41
CA ILE A 176 10.35 -1.49 2.46
C ILE A 176 10.78 -2.96 2.41
N ARG A 177 10.11 -3.78 3.21
CA ARG A 177 10.27 -5.24 3.20
C ARG A 177 8.95 -5.94 3.53
N THR A 178 8.76 -7.13 2.99
CA THR A 178 7.61 -7.98 3.26
C THR A 178 7.99 -9.46 3.11
N ASN A 179 7.31 -10.35 3.82
CA ASN A 179 7.44 -11.79 3.60
C ASN A 179 6.40 -12.28 2.59
N ALA A 180 6.61 -13.48 2.03
CA ALA A 180 5.56 -14.14 1.27
C ALA A 180 4.34 -14.43 2.17
N PRO A 181 3.12 -14.15 1.70
CA PRO A 181 1.89 -14.35 2.48
C PRO A 181 1.66 -15.84 2.78
N GLY A 182 1.80 -16.24 4.04
CA GLY A 182 1.54 -17.59 4.55
C GLY A 182 0.47 -17.60 5.65
N ASP A 183 0.74 -18.25 6.78
CA ASP A 183 -0.09 -18.11 7.98
C ASP A 183 0.15 -16.77 8.69
N ASN A 184 1.36 -16.24 8.55
CA ASN A 184 1.76 -14.93 9.07
C ASN A 184 2.16 -14.02 7.90
N LEU A 185 1.78 -12.76 8.02
CA LEU A 185 2.09 -11.70 7.08
C LEU A 185 2.71 -10.53 7.84
N PHE A 186 3.81 -10.02 7.31
CA PHE A 186 4.57 -8.93 7.87
C PHE A 186 5.00 -7.97 6.78
N VAL A 187 4.75 -6.68 6.99
CA VAL A 187 5.23 -5.60 6.14
C VAL A 187 5.90 -4.58 7.05
N ALA A 188 7.06 -4.06 6.67
CA ALA A 188 7.68 -2.94 7.35
C ALA A 188 8.15 -1.87 6.36
N ILE A 189 7.91 -0.62 6.73
CA ILE A 189 8.32 0.56 6.00
C ILE A 189 9.03 1.48 7.00
N SER A 190 10.30 1.81 6.77
CA SER A 190 11.00 2.85 7.52
C SER A 190 11.37 4.02 6.61
N VAL A 191 11.43 5.22 7.18
CA VAL A 191 11.79 6.44 6.46
C VAL A 191 13.13 6.95 6.95
N GLN A 192 14.11 6.94 6.05
CA GLN A 192 15.44 7.47 6.28
C GLN A 192 15.49 8.91 5.75
N HIS A 193 15.49 9.88 6.65
CA HIS A 193 15.50 11.30 6.29
C HIS A 193 16.91 11.88 6.36
N PRO A 194 17.38 12.68 5.37
CA PRO A 194 18.75 13.18 5.33
C PRO A 194 19.16 13.98 6.57
N LYS A 195 18.22 14.68 7.22
CA LYS A 195 18.50 15.47 8.44
C LYS A 195 18.07 14.79 9.75
N LEU A 196 17.09 13.90 9.71
CA LEU A 196 16.48 13.34 10.93
C LEU A 196 16.92 11.90 11.21
N GLY A 197 17.57 11.25 10.23
CA GLY A 197 17.86 9.82 10.24
C GLY A 197 16.59 8.98 10.11
N ASP A 198 16.62 7.78 10.69
CA ASP A 198 15.48 6.88 10.78
C ASP A 198 14.43 7.42 11.75
N TYR A 199 13.57 8.30 11.25
CA TYR A 199 12.66 9.07 12.10
C TYR A 199 11.24 8.54 12.14
N PHE A 200 10.88 7.65 11.20
CA PHE A 200 9.55 7.05 11.12
C PHE A 200 9.62 5.58 10.73
N THR A 201 8.76 4.78 11.32
CA THR A 201 8.56 3.37 10.98
C THR A 201 7.07 3.04 11.03
N ALA A 202 6.60 2.27 10.06
CA ALA A 202 5.30 1.63 10.08
C ALA A 202 5.47 0.12 9.87
N SER A 203 4.67 -0.68 10.54
CA SER A 203 4.63 -2.12 10.28
C SER A 203 3.22 -2.67 10.35
N LEU A 204 2.92 -3.60 9.45
CA LEU A 204 1.75 -4.47 9.51
C LEU A 204 2.20 -5.84 9.97
N THR A 205 1.52 -6.40 10.96
CA THR A 205 1.65 -7.81 11.34
C THR A 205 0.27 -8.43 11.39
N ALA A 206 0.03 -9.45 10.58
CA ALA A 206 -1.28 -10.08 10.45
C ALA A 206 -1.17 -11.61 10.39
N ARG A 207 -2.25 -12.28 10.79
CA ARG A 207 -2.39 -13.73 10.68
C ARG A 207 -3.55 -14.07 9.76
N ARG A 208 -3.39 -15.15 9.00
CA ARG A 208 -4.45 -15.74 8.20
C ARG A 208 -5.55 -16.24 9.14
N VAL A 209 -6.80 -15.99 8.77
CA VAL A 209 -7.98 -16.42 9.50
C VAL A 209 -8.71 -17.49 8.68
N SER A 210 -9.12 -18.58 9.33
CA SER A 210 -9.88 -19.65 8.69
C SER A 210 -11.24 -19.13 8.20
N SER A 211 -11.52 -19.31 6.91
CA SER A 211 -12.72 -18.78 6.24
C SER A 211 -13.96 -19.69 6.36
N LEU A 212 -14.22 -20.27 7.54
CA LEU A 212 -15.45 -21.05 7.74
C LEU A 212 -16.63 -20.12 8.03
N GLY A 213 -17.43 -19.84 7.00
CA GLY A 213 -18.77 -19.25 7.14
C GLY A 213 -18.83 -17.74 7.38
N ASN A 214 -17.73 -17.00 7.19
CA ASN A 214 -17.73 -15.55 7.39
C ASN A 214 -18.26 -14.83 6.14
N ASP A 215 -19.40 -14.14 6.29
CA ASP A 215 -19.82 -13.11 5.34
C ASP A 215 -18.74 -12.02 5.28
N HIS A 216 -18.03 -11.93 4.15
CA HIS A 216 -16.96 -10.95 3.93
C HIS A 216 -17.44 -9.53 4.20
N ALA A 217 -18.70 -9.19 3.90
CA ALA A 217 -19.26 -7.87 4.16
C ALA A 217 -19.31 -7.56 5.67
N LEU A 218 -19.67 -8.54 6.51
CA LEU A 218 -19.63 -8.42 7.96
C LEU A 218 -18.20 -8.40 8.50
N TYR A 219 -17.31 -9.21 7.93
CA TYR A 219 -15.90 -9.25 8.34
C TYR A 219 -15.22 -7.88 8.16
N PHE A 220 -15.47 -7.22 7.03
CA PHE A 220 -14.93 -5.88 6.72
C PHE A 220 -15.84 -4.72 7.19
N TRP A 221 -16.92 -4.99 7.93
CA TRP A 221 -17.88 -3.96 8.33
C TRP A 221 -17.20 -2.78 9.04
N LEU A 222 -17.36 -1.58 8.46
CA LEU A 222 -16.76 -0.31 8.90
C LEU A 222 -15.22 -0.32 8.98
N MET A 223 -14.55 -1.29 8.36
CA MET A 223 -13.09 -1.39 8.41
C MET A 223 -12.41 -0.15 7.77
N PRO A 224 -12.78 0.29 6.55
CA PRO A 224 -12.24 1.52 5.98
C PRO A 224 -12.50 2.77 6.84
N HIS A 225 -13.70 2.90 7.44
CA HIS A 225 -14.02 4.00 8.35
C HIS A 225 -13.12 4.01 9.57
N LYS A 226 -12.86 2.84 10.18
CA LYS A 226 -11.93 2.72 11.31
C LYS A 226 -10.54 3.19 10.92
N VAL A 227 -10.04 2.81 9.74
CA VAL A 227 -8.74 3.28 9.23
C VAL A 227 -8.72 4.82 9.10
N ALA A 228 -9.76 5.40 8.49
CA ALA A 228 -9.87 6.86 8.34
C ALA A 228 -9.85 7.56 9.71
N VAL A 229 -10.69 7.12 10.65
CA VAL A 229 -10.77 7.69 12.00
C VAL A 229 -9.41 7.66 12.69
N TRP A 230 -8.69 6.53 12.64
CA TRP A 230 -7.36 6.44 13.25
C TRP A 230 -6.36 7.39 12.61
N ILE A 231 -6.32 7.50 11.27
CA ILE A 231 -5.43 8.42 10.56
C ILE A 231 -5.69 9.87 10.99
N TYR A 232 -6.95 10.32 10.92
CA TYR A 232 -7.30 11.70 11.25
C TYR A 232 -7.14 12.01 12.75
N TRP A 233 -7.45 11.06 13.62
CA TRP A 233 -7.25 11.20 15.06
C TRP A 233 -5.78 11.40 15.44
N HIS A 234 -4.88 10.61 14.82
CA HIS A 234 -3.45 10.76 15.08
C HIS A 234 -2.85 12.00 14.42
N ALA A 235 -3.36 12.42 13.26
CA ALA A 235 -3.03 13.72 12.69
C ALA A 235 -3.41 14.87 13.64
N LEU A 236 -4.62 14.85 14.22
CA LEU A 236 -5.06 15.84 15.21
C LEU A 236 -4.18 15.84 16.46
N LYS A 237 -3.80 14.67 16.98
CA LYS A 237 -2.88 14.56 18.12
C LYS A 237 -1.49 15.13 17.82
N LEU A 238 -0.97 14.96 16.60
CA LEU A 238 0.31 15.55 16.19
C LEU A 238 0.22 17.08 16.10
N TRP A 239 -0.88 17.58 15.56
CA TRP A 239 -1.16 19.02 15.56
C TRP A 239 -1.19 19.60 16.97
N TRP A 240 -1.89 18.96 17.91
CA TRP A 240 -1.92 19.38 19.31
C TRP A 240 -0.53 19.30 19.97
N LYS A 241 0.31 18.36 19.54
CA LYS A 241 1.72 18.28 19.98
C LYS A 241 2.63 19.35 19.33
N ASN A 242 2.07 20.36 18.66
CA ASN A 242 2.80 21.45 17.98
C ASN A 242 3.84 20.95 16.97
N VAL A 243 3.57 19.82 16.32
CA VAL A 243 4.40 19.41 15.20
C VAL A 243 4.12 20.34 14.02
N ALA A 244 5.18 20.85 13.40
CA ALA A 244 5.11 21.66 12.20
C ALA A 244 4.23 21.02 11.12
N PHE A 245 3.21 21.77 10.70
CA PHE A 245 2.38 21.44 9.56
C PHE A 245 3.09 21.86 8.27
N ILE A 246 3.14 20.95 7.31
CA ILE A 246 3.76 21.11 6.00
C ILE A 246 2.64 21.05 4.98
N GLN A 247 2.49 22.14 4.21
CA GLN A 247 1.46 22.20 3.18
C GLN A 247 1.82 21.26 2.03
N HIS A 248 0.80 20.63 1.46
CA HIS A 248 0.99 19.71 0.35
C HIS A 248 1.66 20.41 -0.84
N PRO A 249 2.71 19.82 -1.45
CA PRO A 249 3.49 20.48 -2.51
C PRO A 249 2.69 20.91 -3.74
N ARG A 250 1.57 20.23 -4.03
CA ARG A 250 0.63 20.60 -5.11
C ARG A 250 0.19 22.08 -5.12
N TYR A 251 0.25 22.75 -3.97
CA TYR A 251 -0.17 24.15 -3.84
C TYR A 251 0.96 25.16 -4.12
N HIS A 252 2.23 24.70 -4.17
CA HIS A 252 3.41 25.56 -4.29
C HIS A 252 4.33 25.20 -5.47
N SER A 253 4.31 23.95 -5.93
CA SER A 253 5.03 23.50 -7.13
C SER A 253 4.11 22.63 -7.98
N ALA A 254 3.93 22.99 -9.25
CA ALA A 254 3.26 22.14 -10.22
C ALA A 254 4.13 20.94 -10.64
N ALA A 255 5.46 21.05 -10.46
CA ALA A 255 6.46 20.07 -10.89
C ALA A 255 6.82 19.04 -9.79
N TYR A 256 6.15 19.04 -8.64
CA TYR A 256 6.51 18.18 -7.50
C TYR A 256 6.49 16.67 -7.84
N LYS A 257 5.64 16.24 -8.78
CA LYS A 257 5.58 14.85 -9.26
C LYS A 257 6.84 14.51 -10.06
N GLU A 258 7.27 15.40 -10.95
CA GLU A 258 8.48 15.29 -11.76
C GLU A 258 9.74 15.34 -10.89
N GLU A 259 9.78 16.25 -9.91
CA GLU A 259 10.86 16.34 -8.93
C GLU A 259 11.01 15.05 -8.12
N ALA A 260 9.90 14.42 -7.72
CA ALA A 260 9.93 13.11 -7.09
C ALA A 260 10.56 12.05 -8.02
N VAL A 261 10.19 12.04 -9.31
CA VAL A 261 10.73 11.08 -10.30
C VAL A 261 12.23 11.29 -10.49
N VAL A 262 12.68 12.54 -10.56
CA VAL A 262 14.11 12.88 -10.67
C VAL A 262 14.89 12.39 -9.45
N ARG A 263 14.38 12.59 -8.23
CA ARG A 263 15.03 12.11 -7.00
C ARG A 263 15.20 10.59 -6.98
N ASP A 264 14.18 9.86 -7.40
CA ASP A 264 14.24 8.40 -7.48
C ASP A 264 15.21 7.90 -8.57
N ARG A 265 15.26 8.59 -9.73
CA ARG A 265 16.31 8.31 -10.73
C ARG A 265 17.72 8.55 -10.16
N GLY A 266 17.91 9.62 -9.38
CA GLY A 266 19.18 9.91 -8.71
C GLY A 266 19.61 8.80 -7.75
N LEU A 267 18.69 8.33 -6.89
CA LEU A 267 18.95 7.22 -5.96
C LEU A 267 19.34 5.93 -6.69
N ARG A 268 18.66 5.63 -7.81
CA ARG A 268 19.00 4.48 -8.67
C ARG A 268 20.38 4.58 -9.28
N CYS A 269 20.80 5.76 -9.75
CA CYS A 269 22.15 5.97 -10.26
C CYS A 269 23.21 5.73 -9.19
N CYS A 270 22.99 6.23 -7.97
CA CYS A 270 23.92 6.01 -6.86
C CYS A 270 24.03 4.53 -6.47
N GLN A 271 22.92 3.78 -6.45
CA GLN A 271 22.94 2.34 -6.17
C GLN A 271 23.67 1.53 -7.26
N ALA A 272 23.47 1.89 -8.54
CA ALA A 272 24.18 1.24 -9.63
C ALA A 272 25.70 1.48 -9.53
N LEU A 273 26.12 2.73 -9.29
CA LEU A 273 27.53 3.08 -9.11
C LEU A 273 28.15 2.40 -7.87
N ALA A 274 27.41 2.29 -6.77
CA ALA A 274 27.87 1.58 -5.58
C ALA A 274 28.01 0.07 -5.83
N GLY A 275 27.06 -0.54 -6.56
CA GLY A 275 27.14 -1.94 -6.98
C GLY A 275 28.31 -2.21 -7.93
N ASP A 276 28.58 -1.30 -8.87
CA ASP A 276 29.73 -1.40 -9.78
C ASP A 276 31.07 -1.23 -9.03
N ALA A 277 31.15 -0.31 -8.06
CA ALA A 277 32.33 -0.15 -7.20
C ALA A 277 32.58 -1.39 -6.31
N GLN A 278 31.51 -2.04 -5.84
CA GLN A 278 31.59 -3.30 -5.09
C GLN A 278 32.06 -4.47 -5.98
N ASN A 279 31.63 -4.50 -7.25
CA ASN A 279 32.06 -5.50 -8.23
C ASN A 279 33.50 -5.28 -8.72
N CYS A 280 33.99 -4.03 -8.79
CA CYS A 280 35.38 -3.74 -9.10
C CYS A 280 36.37 -4.19 -8.02
N LEU A 281 35.90 -4.51 -6.80
CA LEU A 281 36.74 -5.08 -5.73
C LEU A 281 36.81 -6.61 -5.74
N GLN A 282 36.16 -7.29 -6.71
CA GLN A 282 36.21 -8.76 -6.83
C GLN A 282 36.72 -9.28 -8.18
N VAL A 283 37.19 -8.42 -9.09
CA VAL A 283 37.70 -8.85 -10.39
C VAL A 283 39.03 -8.16 -10.72
N GLU A 284 40.11 -8.62 -10.08
CA GLU A 284 41.44 -8.62 -10.71
C GLU A 284 41.71 -10.03 -11.21
N GLY A 285 41.41 -10.27 -12.50
CA GLY A 285 41.65 -11.57 -13.12
C GLY A 285 41.02 -11.71 -14.50
N SER A 286 41.72 -11.18 -15.52
CA SER A 286 41.72 -11.66 -16.92
C SER A 286 40.40 -11.72 -17.72
N GLY A 287 40.32 -10.85 -18.74
CA GLY A 287 40.00 -11.29 -20.11
C GLY A 287 38.53 -11.32 -20.55
N SER A 288 38.18 -10.32 -21.36
CA SER A 288 37.23 -10.35 -22.49
C SER A 288 35.99 -11.26 -22.41
N ASP A 289 34.80 -10.65 -22.21
CA ASP A 289 33.75 -10.72 -23.23
C ASP A 289 32.65 -9.67 -22.96
N VAL A 290 32.31 -8.90 -23.99
CA VAL A 290 31.30 -7.84 -23.95
C VAL A 290 29.92 -8.49 -24.11
N GLY A 291 29.36 -8.93 -22.98
CA GLY A 291 27.97 -9.36 -22.85
C GLY A 291 27.24 -8.47 -21.85
N SER A 292 26.88 -7.25 -22.27
CA SER A 292 26.09 -6.31 -21.46
C SER A 292 24.67 -6.86 -21.21
N THR A 293 24.51 -7.67 -20.16
CA THR A 293 23.20 -7.98 -19.58
C THR A 293 22.75 -6.80 -18.71
N LYS A 294 21.95 -5.90 -19.31
CA LYS A 294 21.27 -4.81 -18.61
C LYS A 294 20.22 -5.36 -17.63
N SER A 295 20.66 -5.75 -16.43
CA SER A 295 19.78 -6.17 -15.31
C SER A 295 19.19 -4.99 -14.51
N GLY A 296 19.31 -3.74 -14.99
CA GLY A 296 18.86 -2.57 -14.26
C GLY A 296 17.81 -1.75 -15.02
N ARG A 297 16.79 -1.31 -14.28
CA ARG A 297 15.94 -0.12 -14.52
C ARG A 297 14.57 -0.31 -15.21
N ASP A 298 13.59 -0.86 -14.48
CA ASP A 298 12.19 -0.37 -14.55
C ASP A 298 11.52 -0.40 -13.17
N ARG A 299 12.15 0.27 -12.21
CA ARG A 299 11.53 0.60 -10.92
C ARG A 299 10.97 2.02 -10.91
N ALA A 300 10.46 2.50 -12.05
CA ALA A 300 9.83 3.82 -12.08
C ALA A 300 8.49 3.73 -11.35
N PHE A 301 8.32 4.57 -10.33
CA PHE A 301 7.00 4.73 -9.74
C PHE A 301 6.08 5.46 -10.70
N THR A 302 4.81 5.09 -10.70
CA THR A 302 3.80 5.62 -11.63
C THR A 302 2.71 6.28 -10.80
N TRP A 303 2.41 7.53 -11.12
CA TRP A 303 1.28 8.25 -10.54
C TRP A 303 -0.02 7.85 -11.23
N ARG A 304 -1.08 7.72 -10.44
CA ARG A 304 -2.46 7.60 -10.88
C ARG A 304 -3.30 8.52 -10.01
N ASP A 305 -4.43 8.98 -10.52
CA ASP A 305 -5.42 9.64 -9.68
C ASP A 305 -6.14 8.58 -8.87
N ALA A 306 -6.35 8.85 -7.58
CA ALA A 306 -7.20 8.05 -6.73
C ALA A 306 -8.61 8.64 -6.76
N LYS A 307 -9.62 7.77 -6.68
CA LYS A 307 -10.94 8.23 -6.28
C LYS A 307 -10.84 8.81 -4.87
N TRP A 308 -11.46 9.97 -4.67
CA TRP A 308 -11.57 10.51 -3.33
C TRP A 308 -12.37 9.53 -2.46
N PRO A 309 -11.99 9.34 -1.18
CA PRO A 309 -12.72 8.45 -0.27
C PRO A 309 -14.20 8.81 -0.13
N TRP A 310 -14.54 10.06 -0.43
CA TRP A 310 -15.85 10.68 -0.24
C TRP A 310 -16.62 10.86 -1.57
N ASN A 311 -16.07 10.41 -2.69
CA ASN A 311 -16.68 10.56 -4.03
C ASN A 311 -17.53 9.36 -4.42
#